data_AF-A0A231N2D6-F1
#
_entry.id   AF-A0A231N2D6-F1
#
_cell.length_a   1.000
_cell.length_b   1.000
_cell.length_c   1.000
_cell.angle_alpha   90.00
_cell.angle_beta   90.00
_cell.angle_gamma   90.00
#
_symmetry.space_group_name_H-M   'P 1'
#
loop_
_entity.id
_entity.type
_entity.pdbx_description
1 polymer ?
#
loop_
_entity_poly.entity_id
_entity_poly.type
_entity_poly.pdbx_seq_one_letter_code
_entity_poly.pdbx_strand_id
1 'polypeptide(L)'
;MFIFKVQDGQGGRAEIRIQALDWSEQGEVVFSCNSDALAILLLSGCRSGKGFFSLLPGTKPMYVEQWLEYLQEEGKLGQVEVEIKTPLDPGYGELCGLDSEQIKTLLELVYRVGGFNRLQIMRYLKHRHNPSTMSTRYSPEEITRYRHLGELINYLLRLKSSAP
;
A
#
# COMPACT_ATOMS: atom_id res chain seq x y z
N MET A 1 2.09 -3.29 1.93
CA MET A 1 1.10 -2.33 2.43
C MET A 1 1.82 -1.10 2.94
N PHE A 2 1.37 0.08 2.54
CA PHE A 2 1.85 1.36 3.05
C PHE A 2 0.80 1.91 4.02
N ILE A 3 1.19 2.30 5.23
CA ILE A 3 0.30 2.81 6.26
C ILE A 3 0.78 4.21 6.62
N PHE A 4 0.03 5.22 6.22
CA PHE A 4 0.29 6.61 6.60
C PHE A 4 -0.53 6.95 7.83
N LYS A 5 0.15 7.31 8.92
CA LYS A 5 -0.46 7.81 10.15
C LYS A 5 -0.28 9.31 10.19
N VAL A 6 -1.38 10.02 10.38
CA VAL A 6 -1.42 11.48 10.32
C VAL A 6 -2.02 12.01 11.61
N GLN A 7 -1.43 13.08 12.14
CA GLN A 7 -1.98 13.83 13.26
C GLN A 7 -1.95 15.34 12.96
N ASP A 8 -3.06 16.02 13.24
CA ASP A 8 -3.15 17.48 13.16
C ASP A 8 -2.82 18.16 14.50
N GLY A 9 -2.74 19.49 14.48
CA GLY A 9 -2.49 20.31 15.68
C GLY A 9 -3.65 20.36 16.68
N GLN A 10 -4.83 19.85 16.33
CA GLN A 10 -6.03 19.84 17.18
C GLN A 10 -6.32 18.46 17.80
N GLY A 11 -5.41 17.49 17.62
CA GLY A 11 -5.56 16.13 18.14
C GLY A 11 -6.35 15.18 17.23
N GLY A 12 -6.76 15.64 16.05
CA GLY A 12 -7.27 14.79 14.99
C GLY A 12 -6.22 13.81 14.52
N ARG A 13 -6.63 12.57 14.27
CA ARG A 13 -5.81 11.46 13.82
C ARG A 13 -6.47 10.78 12.64
N ALA A 14 -5.66 10.41 11.66
CA ALA A 14 -6.11 9.65 10.51
C ALA A 14 -5.10 8.55 10.15
N GLU A 15 -5.61 7.51 9.52
CA GLU A 15 -4.81 6.45 8.95
C GLU A 15 -5.25 6.17 7.52
N ILE A 16 -4.29 6.20 6.60
CA ILE A 16 -4.48 5.85 5.18
C ILE A 16 -3.66 4.59 4.93
N ARG A 17 -4.32 3.46 4.69
CA ARG A 17 -3.66 2.20 4.29
C ARG A 17 -3.79 2.01 2.80
N ILE A 18 -2.68 1.70 2.13
CA ILE A 18 -2.65 1.43 0.70
C ILE A 18 -2.04 0.06 0.45
N GLN A 19 -2.82 -0.81 -0.19
CA GLN A 19 -2.37 -2.13 -0.58
C GLN A 19 -1.66 -2.06 -1.94
N ALA A 20 -0.36 -1.81 -1.90
CA ALA A 20 0.52 -1.81 -3.07
C ALA A 20 1.84 -2.56 -2.77
N LEU A 21 2.45 -3.13 -3.83
CA LEU A 21 3.79 -3.72 -3.75
C LEU A 21 4.90 -2.68 -3.84
N ASP A 22 4.65 -1.60 -4.59
CA ASP A 22 5.59 -0.52 -4.88
C ASP A 22 4.94 0.86 -4.71
N TRP A 23 5.76 1.88 -4.47
CA TRP A 23 5.35 3.28 -4.29
C TRP A 23 4.63 3.87 -5.52
N SER A 24 4.97 3.38 -6.70
CA SER A 24 4.46 3.88 -7.98
C SER A 24 3.22 3.14 -8.49
N GLU A 25 2.79 2.09 -7.78
CA GLU A 25 1.63 1.27 -8.13
C GLU A 25 0.36 1.75 -7.45
N GLN A 26 -0.76 1.69 -8.18
CA GLN A 26 -2.06 2.01 -7.61
C GLN A 26 -2.53 0.84 -6.75
N GLY A 27 -2.89 1.13 -5.50
CA GLY A 27 -3.40 0.16 -4.55
C GLY A 27 -4.83 0.45 -4.13
N GLU A 28 -5.49 -0.54 -3.55
CA GLU A 28 -6.71 -0.33 -2.76
C GLU A 28 -6.41 0.52 -1.54
N VAL A 29 -7.32 1.43 -1.18
CA VAL A 29 -7.14 2.37 -0.08
C VAL A 29 -8.18 2.14 0.99
N VAL A 30 -7.74 1.99 2.23
CA VAL A 30 -8.60 2.01 3.42
C VAL A 30 -8.28 3.28 4.19
N PHE A 31 -9.30 4.06 4.49
CA PHE A 31 -9.18 5.34 5.19
C PHE A 31 -9.96 5.28 6.51
N SER A 32 -9.34 5.75 7.59
CA SER A 32 -10.02 5.99 8.86
C SER A 32 -9.56 7.32 9.45
N CYS A 33 -10.47 8.05 10.08
CA CYS A 33 -10.18 9.32 10.72
C CYS A 33 -11.17 9.56 11.87
N ASN A 34 -10.71 10.20 12.94
CA ASN A 34 -11.52 10.52 14.11
C ASN A 34 -12.03 11.97 14.12
N SER A 35 -11.78 12.75 13.07
CA SER A 35 -12.10 14.19 13.00
C SER A 35 -12.60 14.53 11.60
N ASP A 36 -13.80 15.08 11.51
CA ASP A 36 -14.40 15.47 10.23
C ASP A 36 -13.59 16.55 9.52
N ALA A 37 -13.08 17.53 10.28
CA ALA A 37 -12.26 18.61 9.73
C ALA A 37 -10.97 18.06 9.09
N LEU A 38 -10.32 17.11 9.77
CA LEU A 38 -9.13 16.44 9.23
C LEU A 38 -9.48 15.54 8.05
N ALA A 39 -10.60 14.82 8.10
CA ALA A 39 -11.05 13.98 7.00
C ALA A 39 -11.32 14.81 5.73
N ILE A 40 -12.02 15.94 5.86
CA ILE A 40 -12.26 16.87 4.75
C ILE A 40 -10.93 17.36 4.19
N LEU A 41 -10.00 17.78 5.04
CA LEU A 41 -8.67 18.25 4.60
C LEU A 41 -7.93 17.16 3.79
N LEU A 42 -7.90 15.93 4.30
CA LEU A 42 -7.14 14.84 3.69
C LEU A 42 -7.75 14.33 2.39
N LEU A 43 -9.08 14.37 2.27
CA LEU A 43 -9.83 13.84 1.13
C LEU A 43 -10.12 14.89 0.05
N SER A 44 -9.94 16.18 0.35
CA SER A 44 -10.26 17.27 -0.58
C SER A 44 -9.02 17.83 -1.24
N GLY A 45 -9.12 18.04 -2.56
CA GLY A 45 -8.08 18.74 -3.31
C GLY A 45 -6.73 18.05 -3.30
N CYS A 46 -6.68 16.72 -3.16
CA CYS A 46 -5.43 15.95 -3.12
C CYS A 46 -4.58 16.22 -4.38
N ARG A 47 -3.30 16.54 -4.18
CA ARG A 47 -2.35 16.92 -5.25
C ARG A 47 -1.07 16.12 -5.17
N SER A 48 -0.51 15.84 -6.34
CA SER A 48 0.79 15.22 -6.55
C SER A 48 1.58 16.01 -7.59
N GLY A 49 2.85 15.64 -7.82
CA GLY A 49 3.65 16.21 -8.91
C GLY A 49 3.06 16.01 -10.31
N LYS A 50 2.02 15.17 -10.49
CA LYS A 50 1.29 14.98 -11.75
C LYS A 50 -0.07 15.66 -11.81
N GLY A 51 -0.44 16.42 -10.78
CA GLY A 51 -1.74 17.10 -10.66
C GLY A 51 -2.65 16.48 -9.60
N PHE A 52 -3.95 16.71 -9.74
CA PHE A 52 -4.97 16.24 -8.79
C PHE A 52 -5.21 14.73 -8.89
N PHE A 53 -5.51 14.10 -7.76
CA PHE A 53 -5.90 12.70 -7.70
C PHE A 53 -7.03 12.46 -6.70
N SER A 54 -7.71 11.33 -6.82
CA SER A 54 -8.71 10.88 -5.85
C SER A 54 -8.10 9.82 -4.95
N LEU A 55 -8.24 9.99 -3.63
CA LEU A 55 -7.66 9.07 -2.64
C LEU A 55 -8.45 7.76 -2.56
N LEU A 56 -9.77 7.83 -2.35
CA LEU A 56 -10.61 6.67 -1.99
C LEU A 56 -10.79 5.60 -3.09
N PRO A 57 -10.89 5.93 -4.39
CA PRO A 57 -11.01 4.90 -5.44
C PRO A 57 -9.75 4.01 -5.60
N GLY A 58 -8.67 4.34 -4.89
CA GLY A 58 -7.37 3.71 -5.00
C GLY A 58 -6.36 4.65 -5.62
N THR A 59 -5.20 4.79 -5.00
CA THR A 59 -4.13 5.70 -5.44
C THR A 59 -2.75 5.09 -5.21
N LYS A 60 -1.72 5.82 -5.62
CA LYS A 60 -0.31 5.44 -5.44
C LYS A 60 0.19 5.94 -4.08
N PRO A 61 0.95 5.13 -3.32
CA PRO A 61 1.60 5.58 -2.08
C PRO A 61 2.40 6.88 -2.27
N MET A 62 3.12 7.00 -3.38
CA MET A 62 3.90 8.20 -3.70
C MET A 62 3.04 9.46 -3.82
N TYR A 63 1.81 9.35 -4.32
CA TYR A 63 0.91 10.52 -4.42
C TYR A 63 0.40 10.96 -3.06
N VAL A 64 0.16 10.01 -2.16
CA VAL A 64 -0.27 10.31 -0.79
C VAL A 64 0.89 10.91 0.00
N GLU A 65 2.10 10.36 -0.11
CA GLU A 65 3.30 10.94 0.51
C GLU A 65 3.49 12.40 0.10
N GLN A 66 3.54 12.69 -1.21
CA GLN A 66 3.67 14.06 -1.71
C GLN A 66 2.57 15.00 -1.20
N TRP A 67 1.33 14.50 -1.12
CA TRP A 67 0.21 15.28 -0.62
C TRP A 67 0.33 15.60 0.88
N LEU A 68 0.74 14.61 1.68
CA LEU A 68 0.91 14.77 3.12
C LEU A 68 2.12 15.65 3.45
N GLU A 69 3.22 15.53 2.70
CA GLU A 69 4.37 16.44 2.79
C GLU A 69 3.94 17.89 2.54
N TYR A 70 3.21 18.13 1.45
CA TYR A 70 2.69 19.46 1.14
C TYR A 70 1.82 20.04 2.27
N LEU A 71 0.90 19.24 2.82
CA LEU A 71 0.05 19.67 3.93
C LEU A 71 0.84 19.94 5.22
N GLN A 72 1.90 19.18 5.47
CA GLN A 72 2.78 19.38 6.61
C GLN A 72 3.63 20.65 6.44
N GLU A 73 4.16 20.91 5.24
CA GLU A 73 4.88 22.15 4.90
C GLU A 73 3.99 23.40 5.04
N GLU A 74 2.70 23.30 4.69
CA GLU A 74 1.72 24.37 4.94
C GLU A 74 1.31 24.52 6.41
N GLY A 75 1.85 23.70 7.32
CA GLY A 75 1.54 23.72 8.75
C GLY A 75 0.13 23.21 9.10
N LYS A 76 -0.54 22.54 8.16
CA LYS A 76 -1.88 21.97 8.37
C LYS A 76 -1.85 20.63 9.11
N LEU A 77 -0.72 19.94 9.06
CA LEU A 77 -0.48 18.69 9.78
C LEU A 77 0.64 18.88 10.80
N GLY A 78 0.50 18.29 11.98
CA GLY A 78 1.52 18.31 13.01
C GLY A 78 2.52 17.17 12.85
N GLN A 79 2.05 15.98 12.48
CA GLN A 79 2.88 14.79 12.32
C GLN A 79 2.37 13.90 11.19
N VAL A 80 3.30 13.38 10.41
CA VAL A 80 3.09 12.35 9.39
C VAL A 80 4.12 11.25 9.63
N GLU A 81 3.67 10.00 9.67
CA GLU A 81 4.52 8.81 9.78
C GLU A 81 4.11 7.81 8.70
N VAL A 82 5.07 7.15 8.06
CA VAL A 82 4.82 6.06 7.13
C VAL A 82 5.40 4.75 7.66
N GLU A 83 4.55 3.74 7.76
CA GLU A 83 4.93 2.38 8.11
C GLU A 83 4.71 1.47 6.90
N ILE A 84 5.74 0.70 6.53
CA ILE A 84 5.68 -0.22 5.39
C ILE A 84 5.64 -1.64 5.92
N LYS A 85 4.51 -2.31 5.70
CA LYS A 85 4.29 -3.70 6.11
C LYS A 85 4.44 -4.67 4.94
N THR A 86 5.04 -5.82 5.24
CA THR A 86 5.32 -6.90 4.31
C THR A 86 4.63 -8.20 4.77
N PRO A 87 4.32 -9.13 3.85
CA PRO A 87 3.78 -10.45 4.21
C PRO A 87 4.66 -11.28 5.17
N LEU A 88 5.89 -10.86 5.41
CA LEU A 88 6.80 -11.49 6.36
C LEU A 88 6.61 -10.98 7.79
N ASP A 89 5.94 -9.84 7.96
CA ASP A 89 5.80 -9.21 9.26
C ASP A 89 4.73 -9.95 10.09
N PRO A 90 4.98 -10.15 11.40
CA PRO A 90 3.95 -10.64 12.32
C PRO A 90 2.70 -9.74 12.25
N GLY A 91 1.52 -10.36 12.20
CA GLY A 91 0.24 -9.65 12.14
C GLY A 91 -0.15 -9.09 10.76
N TYR A 92 0.66 -9.29 9.70
CA TYR A 92 0.30 -8.83 8.35
C TYR A 92 -1.03 -9.41 7.86
N GLY A 93 -1.32 -10.66 8.24
CA GLY A 93 -2.57 -11.31 7.89
C GLY A 93 -3.80 -10.63 8.45
N GLU A 94 -3.75 -10.34 9.75
CA GLU A 94 -4.79 -9.60 10.46
C GLU A 94 -4.99 -8.21 9.87
N LEU A 95 -3.89 -7.53 9.49
CA LEU A 95 -3.95 -6.23 8.80
C LEU A 95 -4.66 -6.29 7.44
N CYS A 96 -4.56 -7.42 6.73
CA CYS A 96 -5.29 -7.66 5.49
C CYS A 96 -6.70 -8.25 5.72
N GLY A 97 -7.13 -8.41 6.98
CA GLY A 97 -8.40 -9.06 7.32
C GLY A 97 -8.47 -10.52 6.87
N LEU A 98 -7.32 -11.17 6.64
CA LEU A 98 -7.22 -12.57 6.23
C LEU A 98 -6.82 -13.42 7.44
N ASP A 99 -7.52 -14.53 7.65
CA ASP A 99 -7.04 -15.53 8.61
C ASP A 99 -5.80 -16.27 8.07
N SER A 100 -5.05 -16.89 8.98
CA SER A 100 -3.78 -17.55 8.65
C SER A 100 -3.91 -18.69 7.62
N GLU A 101 -5.08 -19.36 7.57
CA GLU A 101 -5.37 -20.42 6.61
C GLU A 101 -5.72 -19.85 5.23
N GLN A 102 -6.46 -18.73 5.16
CA GLN A 102 -6.76 -17.99 3.94
C GLN A 102 -5.48 -17.48 3.26
N ILE A 103 -4.52 -16.97 4.04
CA ILE A 103 -3.23 -16.49 3.51
C ILE A 103 -2.41 -17.65 2.98
N LYS A 104 -2.33 -18.74 3.75
CA LYS A 104 -1.59 -19.93 3.35
C LYS A 104 -2.15 -20.50 2.05
N THR A 105 -3.47 -20.61 1.95
CA THR A 105 -4.18 -21.07 0.75
C THR A 105 -3.96 -20.13 -0.43
N LEU A 106 -4.09 -18.81 -0.23
CA LEU A 106 -3.85 -17.82 -1.29
C LEU A 106 -2.41 -17.88 -1.81
N LEU A 107 -1.43 -17.96 -0.91
CA LEU A 107 -0.03 -18.09 -1.27
C LEU A 107 0.23 -19.40 -2.01
N GLU A 108 -0.32 -20.52 -1.57
CA GLU A 108 -0.20 -21.81 -2.27
C GLU A 108 -0.81 -21.76 -3.68
N LEU A 109 -1.98 -21.13 -3.84
CA LEU A 109 -2.61 -20.94 -5.15
C LEU A 109 -1.79 -20.02 -6.06
N VAL A 110 -1.26 -18.92 -5.51
CA VAL A 110 -0.32 -18.02 -6.18
C VAL A 110 0.93 -18.76 -6.64
N TYR A 111 1.51 -19.61 -5.78
CA TYR A 111 2.70 -20.41 -6.12
C TYR A 111 2.40 -21.43 -7.22
N ARG A 112 1.23 -22.09 -7.16
CA ARG A 112 0.80 -23.09 -8.15
C ARG A 112 0.47 -22.48 -9.51
N VAL A 113 -0.31 -21.39 -9.54
CA VAL A 113 -0.76 -20.75 -10.78
C VAL A 113 0.33 -19.89 -11.40
N GLY A 114 1.06 -19.13 -10.57
CA GLY A 114 2.09 -18.21 -11.03
C GLY A 114 3.46 -18.84 -11.23
N GLY A 115 3.65 -20.13 -10.91
CA GLY A 115 4.93 -20.84 -11.02
C GLY A 115 6.05 -20.25 -10.17
N PHE A 116 5.71 -19.50 -9.13
CA PHE A 116 6.68 -18.85 -8.25
C PHE A 116 7.07 -19.79 -7.12
N ASN A 117 8.38 -19.93 -6.87
CA ASN A 117 8.84 -20.56 -5.65
C ASN A 117 8.75 -19.56 -4.49
N ARG A 118 8.30 -20.02 -3.31
CA ARG A 118 8.32 -19.27 -2.05
C ARG A 118 9.64 -18.53 -1.82
N LEU A 119 10.78 -19.17 -2.07
CA LEU A 119 12.11 -18.56 -1.88
C LEU A 119 12.36 -17.37 -2.84
N GLN A 120 11.80 -17.38 -4.05
CA GLN A 120 11.94 -16.31 -5.02
C GLN A 120 11.15 -15.07 -4.56
N ILE A 121 9.90 -15.27 -4.12
CA ILE A 121 9.06 -14.20 -3.60
C ILE A 121 9.67 -13.61 -2.32
N MET A 122 10.15 -14.44 -1.40
CA MET A 122 10.80 -13.95 -0.18
C MET A 122 12.04 -13.10 -0.46
N ARG A 123 12.88 -13.52 -1.43
CA ARG A 123 14.04 -12.72 -1.87
C ARG A 123 13.61 -11.40 -2.52
N TYR A 124 12.61 -11.45 -3.38
CA TYR A 124 12.07 -10.25 -4.02
C TYR A 124 11.54 -9.24 -2.98
N LEU A 125 10.71 -9.69 -2.04
CA LEU A 125 10.16 -8.84 -0.98
C LEU A 125 11.24 -8.22 -0.09
N LYS A 126 12.37 -8.92 0.12
CA LYS A 126 13.52 -8.37 0.84
C LYS A 126 14.24 -7.27 0.06
N HIS A 127 14.36 -7.41 -1.25
CA HIS A 127 15.14 -6.48 -2.09
C HIS A 127 14.34 -5.27 -2.60
N ARG A 128 13.00 -5.35 -2.65
CA ARG A 128 12.14 -4.31 -3.25
C ARG A 128 12.31 -2.91 -2.66
N HIS A 129 12.85 -2.80 -1.44
CA HIS A 129 13.10 -1.53 -0.78
C HIS A 129 14.32 -0.78 -1.34
N ASN A 130 15.14 -1.40 -2.20
CA ASN A 130 16.33 -0.79 -2.79
C ASN A 130 16.27 -0.88 -4.33
N PRO A 131 15.91 0.22 -5.02
CA PRO A 131 15.77 0.26 -6.48
C PRO A 131 17.04 -0.18 -7.24
N SER A 132 18.23 0.15 -6.73
CA SER A 132 19.52 -0.23 -7.31
C SER A 132 19.79 -1.73 -7.19
N THR A 133 19.30 -2.36 -6.12
CA THR A 133 19.37 -3.83 -5.95
C THR A 133 18.38 -4.53 -6.87
N MET A 134 17.24 -3.91 -7.12
CA MET A 134 16.21 -4.45 -8.01
C MET A 134 16.65 -4.46 -9.48
N SER A 135 17.30 -3.38 -9.95
CA SER A 135 17.77 -3.28 -11.34
C SER A 135 18.97 -4.16 -11.68
N THR A 136 19.73 -4.60 -10.68
CA THR A 136 20.94 -5.43 -10.86
C THR A 136 20.70 -6.92 -10.64
N ARG A 137 19.71 -7.29 -9.82
CA ARG A 137 19.45 -8.69 -9.45
C ARG A 137 18.29 -9.35 -10.18
N TYR A 138 17.46 -8.59 -10.88
CA TYR A 138 16.25 -9.10 -11.52
C TYR A 138 16.18 -8.61 -12.96
N SER A 139 15.77 -9.49 -13.87
CA SER A 139 15.52 -9.09 -15.26
C SER A 139 14.24 -8.22 -15.35
N PRO A 140 14.08 -7.40 -16.40
CA PRO A 140 12.84 -6.65 -16.63
C PRO A 140 11.59 -7.55 -16.70
N GLU A 141 11.73 -8.74 -17.24
CA GLU A 141 10.66 -9.75 -17.34
C GLU A 141 10.28 -10.29 -15.97
N GLU A 142 11.27 -10.60 -15.12
CA GLU A 142 11.03 -11.04 -13.74
C GLU A 142 10.31 -9.97 -12.93
N ILE A 143 10.77 -8.72 -13.01
CA ILE A 143 10.13 -7.57 -12.35
C ILE A 143 8.66 -7.48 -12.79
N THR A 144 8.41 -7.55 -14.10
CA THR A 144 7.05 -7.49 -14.66
C THR A 144 6.17 -8.63 -14.14
N ARG A 145 6.73 -9.84 -14.02
CA ARG A 145 6.01 -11.00 -13.45
C ARG A 145 5.63 -10.78 -11.98
N TYR A 146 6.51 -10.18 -11.16
CA TYR A 146 6.18 -9.84 -9.77
C TYR A 146 5.14 -8.71 -9.67
N ARG A 147 5.10 -7.78 -10.64
CA ARG A 147 4.04 -6.75 -10.71
C ARG A 147 2.67 -7.36 -10.98
N HIS A 148 2.57 -8.24 -11.99
CA HIS A 148 1.33 -8.98 -12.26
C HIS A 148 0.84 -9.77 -11.05
N LEU A 149 1.77 -10.33 -10.26
CA LEU A 149 1.42 -10.98 -9.01
C LEU A 149 0.79 -10.01 -7.99
N GLY A 150 1.34 -8.80 -7.86
CA GLY A 150 0.75 -7.75 -7.03
C GLY A 150 -0.65 -7.35 -7.48
N GLU A 151 -0.82 -7.16 -8.79
CA GLU A 151 -2.11 -6.84 -9.41
C GLU A 151 -3.16 -7.93 -9.13
N LEU A 152 -2.79 -9.21 -9.28
CA LEU A 152 -3.67 -10.33 -9.00
C LEU A 152 -4.10 -10.36 -7.51
N ILE A 153 -3.15 -10.18 -6.60
CA ILE A 153 -3.45 -10.14 -5.15
C ILE A 153 -4.42 -8.99 -4.84
N ASN A 154 -4.19 -7.81 -5.40
CA ASN A 154 -5.06 -6.65 -5.21
C ASN A 154 -6.45 -6.88 -5.80
N TYR A 155 -6.55 -7.51 -6.96
CA TYR A 155 -7.83 -7.87 -7.56
C TYR A 155 -8.62 -8.84 -6.69
N LEU A 156 -7.97 -9.87 -6.14
CA LEU A 156 -8.59 -10.84 -5.24
C LEU A 156 -9.07 -10.20 -3.93
N LEU A 157 -8.30 -9.27 -3.37
CA LEU A 157 -8.71 -8.53 -2.18
C LEU A 157 -9.95 -7.66 -2.44
N ARG A 158 -10.03 -6.99 -3.59
CA ARG A 158 -11.21 -6.23 -4.00
C ARG A 158 -12.46 -7.09 -4.19
N LEU A 159 -12.30 -8.32 -4.68
CA LEU A 159 -13.43 -9.25 -4.81
C LEU A 159 -13.97 -9.69 -3.44
N LYS A 160 -13.10 -9.81 -2.43
CA LYS A 160 -13.51 -10.12 -1.06
C LYS A 160 -14.35 -9.01 -0.44
N SER A 161 -14.01 -7.74 -0.66
CA SER A 161 -14.79 -6.59 -0.19
C SER A 161 -16.11 -6.37 -0.94
N SER A 162 -16.28 -7.02 -2.10
CA SER A 162 -17.53 -6.98 -2.89
C SER A 162 -18.48 -8.15 -2.61
N ALA A 163 -18.08 -9.13 -1.79
CA ALA A 163 -18.96 -10.23 -1.39
C ALA A 163 -19.92 -9.76 -0.28
N PRO A 164 -21.24 -9.96 -0.42
CA PRO A 164 -22.25 -9.47 0.53
C PRO A 164 -22.19 -10.13 1.90
#